data_AF-A0A4Q0I3G9-F1
#
_entry.id   AF-A0A4Q0I3G9-F1
#
_cell.length_a   1.000
_cell.length_b   1.000
_cell.length_c   1.000
_cell.angle_alpha   90.00
_cell.angle_beta   90.00
_cell.angle_gamma   90.00
#
_symmetry.space_group_name_H-M   'P 1'
#
loop_
_entity.id
_entity.type
_entity.pdbx_description
1 polymer ?
#
loop_
_entity_poly.entity_id
_entity_poly.type
_entity_poly.pdbx_seq_one_letter_code
_entity_poly.pdbx_strand_id
1 'polypeptide(L)'
;MNNTPEGYIQRLTEISEKKINYLKDMVSLTKAQTESISEEGMDGLRKLINEKQTKIDEINSADEEFNACFAAFKQKLGVKSLEEAGALGIKGVKELQELICRIMDLLTEISEIEKQNKEKANSLLDNLGAKIREIREGRRVSSAYSPVASLSPPSYFIDKKK
;
A
#
# COMPACT_ATOMS: atom_id res chain seq x y z
N MET A 1 5.00 -35.07 -12.08
CA MET A 1 4.53 -33.98 -12.95
C MET A 1 4.19 -34.58 -14.30
N ASN A 2 2.95 -34.39 -14.78
CA ASN A 2 2.62 -34.74 -16.16
C ASN A 2 3.35 -33.74 -17.05
N ASN A 3 4.44 -34.18 -17.70
CA ASN A 3 5.27 -33.35 -18.58
C ASN A 3 4.59 -33.08 -19.93
N THR A 4 3.26 -33.00 -19.96
CA THR A 4 2.49 -32.69 -21.16
C THR A 4 2.29 -31.18 -21.27
N PRO A 5 2.15 -30.64 -22.49
CA PRO A 5 1.82 -29.24 -22.72
C PRO A 5 0.62 -28.76 -21.89
N GLU A 6 -0.43 -29.58 -21.83
CA GLU A 6 -1.65 -29.31 -21.07
C GLU A 6 -1.42 -29.32 -19.56
N GLY A 7 -0.50 -30.16 -19.06
CA GLY A 7 -0.15 -30.21 -17.63
C GLY A 7 0.55 -28.92 -17.17
N TYR A 8 1.38 -28.33 -18.02
CA TYR A 8 1.98 -27.02 -17.75
C TYR A 8 0.93 -25.91 -17.77
N ILE A 9 0.04 -25.90 -18.77
CA ILE A 9 -1.05 -24.92 -18.85
C ILE A 9 -1.96 -25.01 -17.62
N GLN A 10 -2.33 -26.21 -17.20
CA GLN A 10 -3.10 -26.41 -15.98
C GLN A 10 -2.38 -25.82 -14.76
N ARG A 11 -1.08 -26.09 -14.61
CA ARG A 11 -0.32 -25.54 -13.47
C ARG A 11 -0.24 -24.02 -13.50
N LEU A 12 0.01 -23.42 -14.67
CA LEU A 12 0.01 -21.96 -14.84
C LEU A 12 -1.35 -21.35 -14.52
N THR A 13 -2.44 -22.05 -14.87
CA THR A 13 -3.82 -21.66 -14.57
C THR A 13 -4.05 -21.65 -13.06
N GLU A 14 -3.71 -22.75 -12.36
CA GLU A 14 -3.83 -22.85 -10.89
C GLU A 14 -3.06 -21.74 -10.16
N ILE A 15 -1.84 -21.45 -10.60
CA ILE A 15 -1.02 -20.37 -10.02
C ILE A 15 -1.68 -19.00 -10.27
N SER A 16 -2.21 -18.78 -11.46
CA SER A 16 -2.88 -17.53 -11.83
C SER A 16 -4.17 -17.31 -11.04
N GLU A 17 -4.99 -18.34 -10.86
CA GLU A 17 -6.19 -18.29 -10.02
C GLU A 17 -5.86 -17.97 -8.56
N LYS A 18 -4.81 -18.61 -8.03
CA LYS A 18 -4.31 -18.34 -6.68
C LYS A 18 -3.87 -16.88 -6.53
N LYS A 19 -3.10 -16.36 -7.51
CA LYS A 19 -2.68 -14.95 -7.54
C LYS A 19 -3.88 -14.00 -7.62
N ILE A 20 -4.91 -14.32 -8.39
CA ILE A 20 -6.16 -13.53 -8.47
C ILE A 20 -6.82 -13.41 -7.10
N ASN A 21 -6.85 -14.49 -6.30
CA ASN A 21 -7.44 -14.44 -4.97
C ASN A 21 -6.65 -13.51 -4.04
N TYR A 22 -5.31 -13.58 -4.07
CA TYR A 22 -4.47 -12.65 -3.31
C TYR A 22 -4.66 -11.19 -3.73
N LEU A 23 -4.84 -10.93 -5.03
CA LEU A 23 -5.13 -9.59 -5.53
C LEU A 23 -6.51 -9.09 -5.12
N LYS A 24 -7.54 -9.94 -5.07
CA LYS A 24 -8.87 -9.57 -4.55
C LYS A 24 -8.81 -9.24 -3.05
N ASP A 25 -8.03 -9.98 -2.28
CA ASP A 25 -7.78 -9.65 -0.87
C ASP A 25 -7.07 -8.28 -0.77
N MET A 26 -6.06 -8.03 -1.61
CA MET A 26 -5.37 -6.74 -1.67
C MET A 26 -6.32 -5.58 -1.99
N VAL A 27 -7.21 -5.74 -2.97
CA VAL A 27 -8.25 -4.74 -3.28
C VAL A 27 -9.09 -4.42 -2.05
N SER A 28 -9.49 -5.43 -1.29
CA SER A 28 -10.30 -5.27 -0.08
C SER A 28 -9.53 -4.52 1.01
N LEU A 29 -8.25 -4.88 1.24
CA LEU A 29 -7.38 -4.20 2.19
C LEU A 29 -7.11 -2.74 1.81
N THR A 30 -6.88 -2.48 0.52
CA THR A 30 -6.65 -1.14 -0.02
C THR A 30 -7.90 -0.25 0.11
N LYS A 31 -9.12 -0.80 -0.05
CA LYS A 31 -10.37 -0.09 0.23
C LYS A 31 -10.56 0.19 1.72
N ALA A 32 -10.30 -0.80 2.59
CA ALA A 32 -10.36 -0.62 4.04
C ALA A 32 -9.36 0.43 4.56
N GLN A 33 -8.20 0.54 3.90
CA GLN A 33 -7.23 1.61 4.18
C GLN A 33 -7.83 2.99 3.91
N THR A 34 -8.61 3.16 2.84
CA THR A 34 -9.27 4.44 2.52
C THR A 34 -10.12 4.92 3.70
N GLU A 35 -10.88 4.03 4.32
CA GLU A 35 -11.73 4.34 5.47
C GLU A 35 -10.91 4.64 6.73
N SER A 36 -9.78 3.96 6.92
CA SER A 36 -8.94 4.06 8.11
C SER A 36 -8.02 5.28 8.14
N ILE A 37 -7.78 5.97 7.02
CA ILE A 37 -6.98 7.20 6.97
C ILE A 37 -7.76 8.36 7.63
N SER A 38 -7.55 8.51 8.94
CA SER A 38 -8.12 9.54 9.82
C SER A 38 -7.24 9.72 11.07
N GLU A 39 -7.49 10.78 11.87
CA GLU A 39 -6.72 11.04 13.10
C GLU A 39 -6.87 9.91 14.15
N GLU A 40 -8.03 9.27 14.20
CA GLU A 40 -8.37 8.21 15.17
C GLU A 40 -8.01 6.79 14.67
N GLY A 41 -7.79 6.63 13.36
CA GLY A 41 -7.61 5.32 12.71
C GLY A 41 -6.18 4.79 12.65
N MET A 42 -5.22 5.41 13.35
CA MET A 42 -3.78 5.13 13.19
C MET A 42 -3.37 3.69 13.52
N ASP A 43 -3.94 3.08 14.57
CA ASP A 43 -3.66 1.68 14.92
C ASP A 43 -4.24 0.70 13.88
N GLY A 44 -5.45 0.99 13.37
CA GLY A 44 -6.07 0.24 12.29
C GLY A 44 -5.25 0.32 11.00
N LEU A 45 -4.70 1.49 10.69
CA LEU A 45 -3.83 1.71 9.54
C LEU A 45 -2.55 0.87 9.62
N ARG A 46 -1.91 0.78 10.80
CA ARG A 46 -0.72 -0.06 11.03
C ARG A 46 -1.01 -1.53 10.74
N LYS A 47 -2.16 -2.03 11.22
CA LYS A 47 -2.59 -3.41 10.97
C LYS A 47 -2.80 -3.68 9.48
N LEU A 48 -3.51 -2.79 8.78
CA LEU A 48 -3.75 -2.92 7.34
C LEU A 48 -2.46 -2.91 6.52
N ILE A 49 -1.47 -2.08 6.89
CA ILE A 49 -0.16 -2.09 6.22
C ILE A 49 0.53 -3.45 6.35
N ASN A 50 0.51 -4.05 7.54
CA ASN A 50 1.13 -5.36 7.76
C ASN A 50 0.42 -6.46 6.96
N GLU A 51 -0.91 -6.46 6.95
CA GLU A 51 -1.71 -7.43 6.18
C GLU A 51 -1.44 -7.30 4.67
N LYS A 52 -1.34 -6.06 4.15
CA LYS A 52 -0.95 -5.81 2.76
C LYS A 52 0.45 -6.33 2.46
N GLN A 53 1.41 -6.16 3.38
CA GLN A 53 2.76 -6.71 3.20
C GLN A 53 2.73 -8.24 3.07
N THR A 54 1.95 -8.92 3.92
CA THR A 54 1.75 -10.38 3.78
C THR A 54 1.19 -10.76 2.41
N LYS A 55 0.20 -10.00 1.90
CA LYS A 55 -0.35 -10.23 0.55
C LYS A 55 0.66 -9.97 -0.57
N ILE A 56 1.53 -8.97 -0.42
CA ILE A 56 2.64 -8.73 -1.38
C ILE A 56 3.55 -9.95 -1.43
N ASP A 57 3.92 -10.50 -0.27
CA ASP A 57 4.82 -11.65 -0.19
C ASP A 57 4.18 -12.90 -0.83
N GLU A 58 2.88 -13.13 -0.60
CA GLU A 58 2.11 -14.21 -1.24
C GLU A 58 2.04 -14.05 -2.78
N ILE A 59 1.85 -12.82 -3.27
CA ILE A 59 1.83 -12.51 -4.71
C ILE A 59 3.21 -12.74 -5.33
N ASN A 60 4.28 -12.29 -4.69
CA ASN A 60 5.65 -12.48 -5.16
C ASN A 60 6.00 -13.96 -5.28
N SER A 61 5.62 -14.76 -4.28
CA SER A 61 5.83 -16.21 -4.31
C SER A 61 5.07 -16.87 -5.48
N ALA A 62 3.83 -16.45 -5.74
CA ALA A 62 3.07 -16.94 -6.89
C ALA A 62 3.72 -16.53 -8.23
N ASP A 63 4.29 -15.33 -8.32
CA ASP A 63 4.99 -14.87 -9.53
C ASP A 63 6.29 -15.62 -9.79
N GLU A 64 7.05 -15.92 -8.76
CA GLU A 64 8.24 -16.78 -8.86
C GLU A 64 7.86 -18.18 -9.36
N GLU A 65 6.80 -18.77 -8.81
CA GLU A 65 6.30 -20.08 -9.22
C GLU A 65 5.80 -20.06 -10.67
N PHE A 66 5.05 -19.03 -11.05
CA PHE A 66 4.56 -18.83 -12.42
C PHE A 66 5.72 -18.73 -13.40
N ASN A 67 6.72 -17.88 -13.10
CA ASN A 67 7.87 -17.66 -13.97
C ASN A 67 8.69 -18.94 -14.17
N ALA A 68 8.93 -19.70 -13.10
CA ALA A 68 9.62 -20.98 -13.18
C ALA A 68 8.85 -21.99 -14.04
N CYS A 69 7.54 -22.11 -13.82
CA CYS A 69 6.68 -23.00 -14.60
C CYS A 69 6.62 -22.58 -16.08
N PHE A 70 6.50 -21.29 -16.35
CA PHE A 70 6.39 -20.74 -17.70
C PHE A 70 7.72 -20.84 -18.48
N ALA A 71 8.86 -20.72 -17.80
CA ALA A 71 10.17 -20.97 -18.40
C ALA A 71 10.31 -22.43 -18.83
N ALA A 72 9.91 -23.38 -17.97
CA ALA A 72 9.93 -24.80 -18.29
C ALA A 72 8.97 -25.15 -19.45
N PHE A 73 7.77 -24.56 -19.46
CA PHE A 73 6.79 -24.68 -20.55
C PHE A 73 7.39 -24.24 -21.89
N LYS A 74 7.99 -23.04 -21.95
CA LYS A 74 8.63 -22.49 -23.16
C LYS A 74 9.74 -23.40 -23.67
N GLN A 75 10.62 -23.86 -22.77
CA GLN A 75 11.73 -24.74 -23.14
C GLN A 75 11.25 -26.07 -23.73
N LYS A 76 10.19 -26.65 -23.18
CA LYS A 76 9.65 -27.94 -23.63
C LYS A 76 8.94 -27.87 -24.97
N LEU A 77 8.23 -26.79 -25.22
CA LEU A 77 7.42 -26.61 -26.44
C LEU A 77 8.16 -25.89 -27.56
N GLY A 78 9.33 -25.30 -27.28
CA GLY A 78 10.06 -24.50 -28.26
C GLY A 78 9.34 -23.20 -28.63
N VAL A 79 8.41 -22.73 -27.78
CA VAL A 79 7.65 -21.49 -27.98
C VAL A 79 8.26 -20.36 -27.16
N LYS A 80 8.11 -19.13 -27.66
CA LYS A 80 8.58 -17.91 -26.99
C LYS A 80 7.48 -17.23 -26.19
N SER A 81 6.21 -17.46 -26.54
CA SER A 81 5.06 -16.80 -25.91
C SER A 81 3.81 -17.69 -25.82
N LEU A 82 2.80 -17.21 -25.09
CA LEU A 82 1.50 -17.88 -24.99
C LEU A 82 0.73 -17.85 -26.31
N GLU A 83 0.91 -16.80 -27.11
CA GLU A 83 0.25 -16.66 -28.42
C GLU A 83 0.72 -17.74 -29.40
N GLU A 84 2.03 -18.01 -29.43
CA GLU A 84 2.61 -19.10 -30.22
C GLU A 84 2.07 -20.46 -29.75
N ALA A 85 1.96 -20.68 -28.44
CA ALA A 85 1.37 -21.90 -27.88
C ALA A 85 -0.11 -22.07 -28.26
N GLY A 86 -0.88 -20.97 -28.31
CA GLY A 86 -2.27 -20.96 -28.75
C GLY A 86 -2.41 -21.32 -30.23
N ALA A 87 -1.50 -20.85 -31.08
CA ALA A 87 -1.46 -21.19 -32.51
C ALA A 87 -1.15 -22.67 -32.76
N LEU A 88 -0.44 -23.33 -31.84
CA LEU A 88 -0.18 -24.77 -31.87
C LEU A 88 -1.39 -25.63 -31.43
N GLY A 89 -2.51 -24.99 -31.04
CA GLY A 89 -3.73 -25.69 -30.66
C GLY A 89 -3.71 -26.31 -29.27
N ILE A 90 -2.80 -25.88 -28.39
CA ILE A 90 -2.72 -26.36 -27.01
C ILE A 90 -3.97 -25.89 -26.26
N LYS A 91 -4.68 -26.83 -25.63
CA LYS A 91 -5.90 -26.54 -24.88
C LYS A 91 -5.60 -25.71 -23.62
N GLY A 92 -6.53 -24.84 -23.23
CA GLY A 92 -6.43 -24.02 -22.02
C GLY A 92 -5.60 -22.72 -22.15
N VAL A 93 -4.91 -22.49 -23.28
CA VAL A 93 -4.13 -21.26 -23.48
C VAL A 93 -5.00 -20.01 -23.41
N LYS A 94 -6.21 -20.05 -24.00
CA LYS A 94 -7.15 -18.92 -23.97
C LYS A 94 -7.62 -18.59 -22.56
N GLU A 95 -7.98 -19.62 -21.78
CA GLU A 95 -8.40 -19.46 -20.38
C GLU A 95 -7.28 -18.82 -19.54
N LEU A 96 -6.04 -19.28 -19.73
CA LEU A 96 -4.88 -18.67 -19.08
C LEU A 96 -4.68 -17.20 -19.48
N GLN A 97 -4.85 -16.85 -20.76
CA GLN A 97 -4.78 -15.46 -21.22
C GLN A 97 -5.87 -14.59 -20.56
N GLU A 98 -7.09 -15.09 -20.43
CA GLU A 98 -8.18 -14.39 -19.74
C GLU A 98 -7.88 -14.15 -18.26
N LEU A 99 -7.28 -15.13 -17.57
CA LEU A 99 -6.82 -14.95 -16.18
C LEU A 99 -5.73 -13.88 -16.07
N ILE A 100 -4.78 -13.84 -17.02
CA ILE A 100 -3.74 -12.81 -17.05
C ILE A 100 -4.36 -11.41 -17.26
N CYS A 101 -5.33 -11.28 -18.18
CA CYS A 101 -6.08 -10.03 -18.33
C CYS A 101 -6.75 -9.62 -17.02
N ARG A 102 -7.39 -10.58 -16.32
CA ARG A 102 -8.03 -10.32 -15.02
C ARG A 102 -7.04 -9.86 -13.95
N ILE A 103 -5.83 -10.41 -13.94
CA ILE A 103 -4.74 -9.97 -13.05
C ILE A 103 -4.38 -8.50 -13.34
N MET A 104 -4.25 -8.13 -14.62
CA MET A 104 -3.94 -6.76 -15.03
C MET A 104 -5.04 -5.76 -14.64
N ASP A 105 -6.30 -6.16 -14.77
CA ASP A 105 -7.45 -5.33 -14.34
C ASP A 105 -7.40 -5.07 -12.82
N LEU A 106 -7.16 -6.12 -12.02
CA LEU A 106 -7.06 -5.99 -10.57
C LEU A 106 -5.87 -5.12 -10.14
N LEU A 107 -4.72 -5.24 -10.81
CA LEU A 107 -3.56 -4.37 -10.55
C LEU A 107 -3.86 -2.91 -10.86
N THR A 108 -4.60 -2.65 -11.95
CA THR A 108 -5.05 -1.29 -12.31
C THR A 108 -5.97 -0.73 -11.22
N GLU A 109 -6.97 -1.51 -10.77
CA GLU A 109 -7.88 -1.11 -9.69
C GLU A 109 -7.12 -0.80 -8.39
N ILE A 110 -6.18 -1.66 -7.98
CA ILE A 110 -5.35 -1.44 -6.78
C ILE A 110 -4.55 -0.14 -6.93
N SER A 111 -3.90 0.07 -8.08
CA SER A 111 -3.08 1.26 -8.34
C SER A 111 -3.89 2.56 -8.22
N GLU A 112 -5.10 2.58 -8.78
CA GLU A 112 -6.00 3.73 -8.72
C GLU A 112 -6.41 4.06 -7.28
N ILE A 113 -6.79 3.05 -6.49
CA ILE A 113 -7.20 3.26 -5.10
C ILE A 113 -6.00 3.64 -4.22
N GLU A 114 -4.82 3.05 -4.44
CA GLU A 114 -3.59 3.44 -3.72
C GLU A 114 -3.21 4.90 -3.97
N LYS A 115 -3.42 5.40 -5.19
CA LYS A 115 -3.22 6.83 -5.50
C LYS A 115 -4.15 7.70 -4.66
N GLN A 116 -5.43 7.35 -4.58
CA GLN A 116 -6.42 8.06 -3.75
C GLN A 116 -6.06 8.00 -2.26
N ASN A 117 -5.63 6.83 -1.77
CA ASN A 117 -5.19 6.66 -0.39
C ASN A 117 -3.98 7.54 -0.07
N LYS A 118 -3.01 7.62 -0.97
CA LYS A 118 -1.84 8.49 -0.82
C LYS A 118 -2.24 9.97 -0.75
N GLU A 119 -3.13 10.41 -1.65
CA GLU A 119 -3.65 11.78 -1.66
C GLU A 119 -4.35 12.11 -0.32
N LYS A 120 -5.24 11.22 0.15
CA LYS A 120 -5.94 11.39 1.42
C LYS A 120 -4.99 11.44 2.62
N ALA A 121 -3.98 10.58 2.65
CA ALA A 121 -2.97 10.58 3.70
C ALA A 121 -2.16 11.89 3.73
N ASN A 122 -1.76 12.40 2.56
CA ASN A 122 -1.06 13.68 2.46
C ASN A 122 -1.93 14.84 2.95
N SER A 123 -3.20 14.90 2.55
CA SER A 123 -4.13 15.93 3.03
C SER A 123 -4.32 15.89 4.54
N LEU A 124 -4.40 14.69 5.14
CA LEU A 124 -4.47 14.54 6.59
C LEU A 124 -3.22 15.08 7.28
N LEU A 125 -2.02 14.78 6.75
CA LEU A 125 -0.76 15.29 7.27
C LEU A 125 -0.66 16.82 7.18
N ASP A 126 -1.09 17.41 6.06
CA ASP A 126 -1.11 18.86 5.88
C ASP A 126 -2.04 19.56 6.88
N ASN A 127 -3.24 19.01 7.09
CA ASN A 127 -4.21 19.52 8.06
C ASN A 127 -3.68 19.44 9.50
N LEU A 128 -3.08 18.32 9.88
CA LEU A 128 -2.42 18.15 11.19
C LEU A 128 -1.27 19.16 11.36
N GLY A 129 -0.46 19.35 10.31
CA GLY A 129 0.61 20.33 10.29
C GLY A 129 0.11 21.77 10.48
N ALA A 130 -1.01 22.13 9.85
CA ALA A 130 -1.66 23.44 10.01
C ALA A 130 -2.15 23.66 11.45
N LYS A 131 -2.85 22.68 12.04
CA LYS A 131 -3.31 22.73 13.44
C LYS A 131 -2.14 22.93 14.42
N ILE A 132 -1.01 22.26 14.20
CA ILE A 132 0.19 22.43 15.03
C ILE A 132 0.77 23.86 14.93
N ARG A 133 0.77 24.45 13.73
CA ARG A 133 1.22 25.84 13.53
C ARG A 133 0.31 26.83 14.26
N GLU A 134 -1.00 26.66 14.14
CA GLU A 134 -1.99 27.50 14.83
C GLU A 134 -1.81 27.44 16.36
N ILE A 135 -1.63 26.24 16.93
CA ILE A 135 -1.34 26.09 18.36
C ILE A 135 -0.06 26.82 18.77
N ARG A 136 0.99 26.74 17.95
CA ARG A 136 2.26 27.43 18.21
C ARG A 136 2.11 28.95 18.15
N GLU A 137 1.36 29.47 17.20
CA GLU A 137 1.07 30.89 17.06
C GLU A 137 0.19 31.41 18.20
N GLY A 138 -0.87 30.68 18.57
CA GLY A 138 -1.71 31.00 19.71
C GLY A 138 -0.95 31.05 21.04
N ARG A 139 -0.01 30.12 21.26
CA ARG A 139 0.91 30.17 22.43
C ARG A 139 1.80 31.41 22.42
N ARG A 140 2.31 31.83 21.26
CA ARG A 140 3.12 33.06 21.13
C ARG A 140 2.31 34.31 21.45
N VAL A 141 1.11 34.43 20.89
CA VAL A 141 0.19 35.55 21.17
C VAL A 141 -0.19 35.55 22.65
N SER A 142 -0.60 34.42 23.22
CA SER A 142 -0.90 34.31 24.66
C SER A 142 0.29 34.67 25.53
N SER A 143 1.51 34.25 25.19
CA SER A 143 2.72 34.64 25.95
C SER A 143 3.08 36.13 25.83
N ALA A 144 2.68 36.80 24.74
CA ALA A 144 2.89 38.23 24.53
C ALA A 144 1.85 39.11 25.26
N TYR A 145 0.66 38.57 25.53
CA TYR A 145 -0.43 39.25 26.25
C TYR A 145 -0.61 38.81 27.72
N SER A 146 0.06 37.74 28.16
CA SER A 146 0.21 37.46 29.58
C SER A 146 0.95 38.64 30.22
N PRO A 147 0.37 39.33 31.22
CA PRO A 147 1.09 40.37 31.91
C PRO A 147 2.30 39.70 32.54
N VAL A 148 3.48 40.06 32.06
CA VAL A 148 4.70 39.97 32.86
C VAL A 148 4.31 40.58 34.19
N ALA A 149 4.37 39.77 35.25
CA ALA A 149 4.30 40.23 36.62
C ALA A 149 5.39 41.29 36.80
N SER A 150 5.05 42.52 36.46
CA SER A 150 5.77 43.70 36.89
C SER A 150 5.29 43.95 38.30
N LEU A 151 6.26 44.04 39.21
CA LEU A 151 6.31 44.86 40.43
C LEU A 151 6.95 44.09 41.61
N SER A 152 8.23 43.73 41.48
CA SER A 152 9.14 43.93 42.60
C SER A 152 9.80 45.29 42.38
N PRO A 153 9.53 46.33 43.20
CA PRO A 153 10.27 47.58 43.10
C PRO A 153 11.73 47.34 43.53
N PRO A 154 12.72 48.04 42.93
CA PRO A 154 14.11 47.88 43.33
C PRO A 154 14.29 48.36 44.78
N SER A 155 14.64 47.43 45.68
CA SER A 155 14.93 47.73 47.07
C SER A 155 16.24 48.52 47.17
N TYR A 156 16.14 49.84 47.30
CA TYR A 156 17.27 50.70 47.70
C TYR A 156 17.45 50.61 49.22
N PHE A 157 18.60 50.10 49.67
CA PHE A 157 19.00 50.15 51.07
C PHE A 157 19.61 51.53 51.37
N ILE A 158 18.94 52.33 52.20
CA ILE A 158 19.53 53.53 52.81
C ILE A 158 20.14 53.12 54.16
N ASP A 159 21.47 53.11 54.22
CA ASP A 159 22.22 53.00 55.46
C ASP A 159 22.09 54.31 56.27
N LYS A 160 21.44 54.25 57.43
CA LYS A 160 21.50 55.33 58.43
C LYS A 160 22.35 54.86 59.61
N LYS A 161 23.61 55.33 59.60
CA LYS A 161 24.54 55.31 60.73
C LYS A 161 23.87 55.77 62.04
N LYS A 162 24.15 55.04 63.11
CA LYS A 162 24.22 55.55 64.48
C LYS A 162 25.40 54.91 65.20
#